data_AF-V5J1S6-F1
#
_entry.id   AF-V5J1S6-F1
#
_cell.length_a   1.000
_cell.length_b   1.000
_cell.length_c   1.000
_cell.angle_alpha   90.00
_cell.angle_beta   90.00
_cell.angle_gamma   90.00
#
_symmetry.space_group_name_H-M   'P 1'
#
loop_
_entity.id
_entity.type
_entity.pdbx_description
1 polymer ?
#
loop_
_entity_poly.entity_id
_entity_poly.type
_entity_poly.pdbx_seq_one_letter_code
_entity_poly.pdbx_strand_id
1 'polypeptide(L)'
;EPHFSSSYDALGAYRQKRIRLDSPLWLRWKLDPRVIGSREVPIEVQYESLGTYHEIYAHYLIVGNRKKEIRSIYIRTTLGHISFYREIEEAIQGFSQAYSYTI
;
A
#
# COMPACT_ATOMS: atom_id res chain seq x y z
N GLU A 1 7.31 4.93 -10.45
CA GLU A 1 6.94 3.56 -10.04
C GLU A 1 5.43 3.36 -10.18
N PRO A 2 4.94 2.13 -10.45
CA PRO A 2 3.51 1.88 -10.59
C PRO A 2 2.79 1.98 -9.24
N HIS A 3 1.57 2.52 -9.26
CA HIS A 3 0.70 2.65 -8.11
C HIS A 3 -0.46 1.67 -8.20
N PHE A 4 -0.73 0.96 -7.11
CA PHE A 4 -1.78 -0.03 -7.03
C PHE A 4 -2.69 0.25 -5.83
N SER A 5 -4.00 0.21 -6.06
CA SER A 5 -5.03 0.32 -5.01
C SER A 5 -5.15 -0.94 -4.16
N SER A 6 -4.77 -2.09 -4.70
CA SER A 6 -4.97 -3.40 -4.09
C SER A 6 -3.84 -4.35 -4.47
N SER A 7 -3.58 -5.32 -3.59
CA SER A 7 -2.65 -6.43 -3.87
C SER A 7 -3.08 -7.26 -5.08
N TYR A 8 -4.39 -7.39 -5.29
CA TYR A 8 -4.97 -8.08 -6.44
C TYR A 8 -4.62 -7.42 -7.78
N ASP A 9 -4.63 -6.08 -7.82
CA ASP A 9 -4.30 -5.31 -9.01
C ASP A 9 -2.81 -5.51 -9.37
N ALA A 10 -1.94 -5.50 -8.36
CA ALA A 10 -0.51 -5.74 -8.52
C ALA A 10 -0.22 -7.17 -9.03
N LEU A 11 -0.86 -8.18 -8.45
CA LEU A 11 -0.75 -9.58 -8.89
C LEU A 11 -1.28 -9.78 -10.32
N GLY A 12 -2.38 -9.13 -10.67
CA GLY A 12 -2.92 -9.12 -12.02
C GLY A 12 -1.93 -8.53 -13.02
N ALA A 13 -1.34 -7.38 -12.69
CA ALA A 13 -0.33 -6.73 -13.52
C ALA A 13 0.93 -7.61 -13.70
N TYR A 14 1.34 -8.34 -12.67
CA TYR A 14 2.44 -9.30 -12.75
C TYR A 14 2.14 -10.49 -13.65
N ARG A 15 0.93 -11.07 -13.55
CA ARG A 15 0.50 -12.15 -14.44
C ARG A 15 0.46 -11.71 -15.90
N GLN A 16 0.14 -10.45 -16.15
CA GLN A 16 0.22 -9.80 -17.47
C GLN A 16 1.65 -9.41 -17.89
N LYS A 17 2.67 -9.73 -17.08
CA LYS A 17 4.09 -9.37 -17.30
C LYS A 17 4.35 -7.87 -17.43
N ARG A 18 3.47 -7.03 -16.87
CA ARG A 18 3.61 -5.55 -16.88
C ARG A 18 4.58 -5.05 -15.81
N ILE A 19 4.81 -5.85 -14.77
CA ILE A 19 5.76 -5.58 -13.68
C ILE A 19 6.58 -6.83 -13.40
N ARG A 20 7.79 -6.68 -12.85
CA ARG A 20 8.60 -7.81 -12.37
C ARG A 20 8.42 -7.98 -10.87
N LEU A 21 8.74 -9.17 -10.36
CA LEU A 21 8.57 -9.55 -8.96
C LEU A 21 9.38 -8.66 -7.98
N ASP A 22 10.58 -8.26 -8.40
CA ASP A 22 11.57 -7.46 -7.66
C ASP A 22 11.41 -5.95 -7.86
N SER A 23 10.55 -5.52 -8.78
CA SER A 23 10.38 -4.09 -9.07
C SER A 23 9.65 -3.38 -7.92
N PRO A 24 10.16 -2.24 -7.45
CA PRO A 24 9.48 -1.46 -6.43
C PRO A 24 8.19 -0.86 -6.98
N LEU A 25 7.17 -0.82 -6.14
CA LEU A 25 5.85 -0.29 -6.44
C LEU A 25 5.24 0.37 -5.21
N TRP A 26 4.21 1.17 -5.44
CA TRP A 26 3.41 1.82 -4.39
C TRP A 26 2.11 1.06 -4.20
N LEU A 27 1.88 0.53 -3.00
CA LEU A 27 0.63 -0.13 -2.65
C LEU A 27 -0.16 0.75 -1.68
N ARG A 28 -1.44 0.99 -1.99
CA ARG A 28 -2.33 1.77 -1.11
C ARG A 28 -2.52 1.05 0.22
N TRP A 29 -2.13 1.72 1.29
CA TRP A 29 -2.30 1.28 2.66
C TRP A 29 -3.72 1.57 3.14
N LYS A 30 -4.42 0.54 3.65
CA LYS A 30 -5.81 0.66 4.13
C LYS A 30 -5.95 0.83 5.64
N LEU A 31 -4.86 0.74 6.40
CA LEU A 31 -4.90 0.85 7.87
C LEU A 31 -5.09 2.31 8.32
N ASP A 32 -5.47 2.50 9.59
CA ASP A 32 -5.66 3.84 10.18
C ASP A 32 -4.40 4.70 9.99
N PRO A 33 -4.51 5.90 9.39
CA PRO A 33 -3.41 6.85 9.22
C PRO A 33 -2.60 7.12 10.49
N ARG A 34 -3.21 6.96 11.67
CA ARG A 34 -2.58 7.16 12.99
C ARG A 34 -1.43 6.21 13.30
N VAL A 35 -1.29 5.11 12.56
CA VAL A 35 -0.19 4.16 12.73
C VAL A 35 1.13 4.69 12.17
N ILE A 36 1.09 5.72 11.32
CA ILE A 36 2.27 6.42 10.81
C ILE A 36 2.76 7.41 11.87
N GLY A 37 3.15 6.88 13.02
CA GLY A 37 3.74 7.62 14.11
C GLY A 37 5.25 7.67 13.93
N SER A 38 5.76 8.53 13.03
CA SER A 38 7.19 8.87 13.07
C SER A 38 7.41 10.35 12.79
N ARG A 39 8.33 10.95 13.54
CA ARG A 39 8.86 12.31 13.37
C ARG A 39 9.78 12.42 12.14
N GLU A 40 9.60 11.54 11.16
CA GLU A 40 10.42 11.53 9.95
C GLU A 40 10.08 12.77 9.12
N VAL A 41 11.10 13.34 8.48
CA VAL A 41 10.94 14.50 7.59
C VAL A 41 10.81 13.96 6.16
N PRO A 42 9.84 14.43 5.37
CA PRO A 42 9.72 13.98 3.98
C PRO A 42 10.99 14.33 3.21
N ILE A 43 11.42 13.40 2.36
CA ILE A 43 12.55 13.60 1.43
C ILE A 43 12.17 14.65 0.41
N GLU A 44 10.92 14.60 -0.07
CA GLU A 44 10.39 15.50 -1.07
C GLU A 44 8.91 15.79 -0.80
N VAL A 45 8.51 17.05 -0.99
CA VAL A 45 7.11 17.47 -0.93
C VAL A 45 6.73 18.11 -2.26
N GLN A 46 5.74 17.53 -2.93
CA GLN A 46 5.27 17.99 -4.24
C GLN A 46 3.83 18.52 -4.12
N TYR A 47 3.55 19.61 -4.82
CA TYR A 47 2.21 20.21 -4.89
C TYR A 47 1.72 20.20 -6.34
N GLU A 48 0.54 19.66 -6.56
CA GLU A 48 -0.15 19.71 -7.84
C GLU A 48 -1.04 20.96 -7.96
N SER A 49 -1.32 21.40 -9.18
CA SER A 49 -2.14 22.60 -9.45
C SER A 49 -3.56 22.49 -8.87
N LEU A 50 -4.14 21.29 -8.84
CA LEU A 50 -5.45 20.99 -8.24
C LEU A 50 -5.42 20.98 -6.71
N GLY A 51 -4.23 21.16 -6.12
CA GLY A 51 -4.07 21.22 -4.67
C GLY A 51 -3.98 19.85 -3.99
N THR A 52 -3.69 18.81 -4.75
CA THR A 52 -3.15 17.56 -4.19
C THR A 52 -1.73 17.82 -3.73
N TYR A 53 -1.36 17.37 -2.55
CA TYR A 53 0.03 17.35 -2.12
C TYR A 53 0.49 15.91 -1.93
N HIS A 54 1.78 15.69 -2.18
CA HIS A 54 2.46 14.43 -2.04
C HIS A 54 3.65 14.65 -1.10
N GLU A 55 3.65 13.99 0.05
CA GLU A 55 4.80 13.93 0.96
C GLU A 55 5.47 12.57 0.78
N ILE A 56 6.66 12.58 0.19
CA ILE A 56 7.42 11.39 -0.18
C ILE A 56 8.46 11.13 0.92
N TYR A 57 8.33 9.98 1.57
CA TYR A 57 9.28 9.47 2.54
C TYR A 57 10.06 8.28 1.96
N ALA A 58 11.04 7.76 2.69
CA ALA A 58 11.86 6.66 2.22
C ALA A 58 11.04 5.40 1.87
N HIS A 59 10.00 5.10 2.67
CA HIS A 59 9.24 3.85 2.58
C HIS A 59 7.73 4.05 2.42
N TYR A 60 7.24 5.28 2.51
CA TYR A 60 5.81 5.58 2.37
C TYR A 60 5.60 6.92 1.69
N LEU A 61 4.41 7.08 1.11
CA LEU A 61 3.96 8.28 0.43
C LEU A 61 2.62 8.67 1.03
N ILE A 62 2.48 9.93 1.44
CA ILE A 62 1.21 10.49 1.91
C ILE A 62 0.65 11.37 0.80
N VAL A 63 -0.60 11.12 0.43
CA VAL A 63 -1.36 11.92 -0.54
C VAL A 63 -2.52 12.59 0.19
N GLY A 64 -2.58 13.91 0.11
CA GLY A 64 -3.65 14.69 0.73
C GLY A 64 -4.09 15.89 -0.10
N ASN A 65 -4.98 16.70 0.46
CA ASN A 65 -5.54 17.89 -0.19
C ASN A 65 -4.98 19.21 0.38
N ARG A 66 -5.37 20.35 -0.19
CA ARG A 66 -4.93 21.68 0.29
C ARG A 66 -5.19 21.95 1.77
N LYS A 67 -6.22 21.33 2.35
CA LYS A 67 -6.57 21.45 3.78
C LYS A 67 -5.69 20.56 4.68
N LYS A 68 -4.69 19.88 4.11
CA LYS A 68 -3.86 18.87 4.78
C LYS A 68 -4.64 17.66 5.30
N GLU A 69 -5.77 17.34 4.69
CA GLU A 69 -6.48 16.09 4.98
C GLU A 69 -5.83 14.96 4.19
N ILE A 70 -5.42 13.90 4.91
CA ILE A 70 -4.84 12.70 4.31
C ILE A 70 -5.93 11.94 3.56
N ARG A 71 -5.77 11.78 2.24
CA ARG A 71 -6.69 11.01 1.40
C ARG A 71 -6.25 9.57 1.22
N SER A 72 -4.95 9.33 1.15
CA SER A 72 -4.38 8.00 0.96
C SER A 72 -2.95 7.97 1.44
N ILE A 73 -2.55 6.82 1.96
CA ILE A 73 -1.16 6.49 2.21
C ILE A 73 -0.79 5.35 1.28
N TYR A 74 0.41 5.40 0.74
CA TYR A 74 1.00 4.31 -0.02
C TYR A 74 2.26 3.84 0.68
N ILE A 75 2.50 2.53 0.68
CA ILE A 75 3.77 1.94 1.11
C ILE A 75 4.58 1.55 -0.11
N ARG A 76 5.88 1.76 -0.04
CA ARG A 76 6.82 1.29 -1.04
C ARG A 76 7.15 -0.17 -0.73
N THR A 77 6.87 -1.06 -1.66
CA THR A 77 7.10 -2.49 -1.46
C THR A 77 7.39 -3.20 -2.79
N THR A 78 7.63 -4.50 -2.74
CA THR A 78 7.80 -5.37 -3.90
C THR A 78 6.63 -6.34 -4.00
N LEU A 79 6.44 -6.93 -5.18
CA LEU A 79 5.40 -7.93 -5.34
C LEU A 79 5.68 -9.19 -4.49
N GLY A 80 6.96 -9.57 -4.30
CA GLY A 80 7.33 -10.68 -3.43
C GLY A 80 6.82 -10.53 -1.99
N HIS A 81 7.00 -9.33 -1.40
CA HIS A 81 6.46 -9.04 -0.06
C HIS A 81 4.92 -9.07 -0.02
N ILE A 82 4.26 -8.57 -1.08
CA ILE A 82 2.80 -8.58 -1.19
C ILE A 82 2.27 -10.00 -1.24
N SER A 83 2.87 -10.87 -2.06
CA SER A 83 2.47 -12.28 -2.17
C SER A 83 2.61 -13.00 -0.83
N PHE A 84 3.74 -12.80 -0.15
CA PHE A 84 4.00 -13.45 1.14
C PHE A 84 2.98 -13.05 2.23
N TYR A 85 2.73 -11.73 2.40
CA TYR A 85 1.75 -11.28 3.38
C TYR A 85 0.34 -11.78 3.09
N ARG A 86 -0.02 -11.87 1.81
CA ARG A 86 -1.31 -12.39 1.38
C ARG A 86 -1.48 -13.87 1.73
N GLU A 87 -0.46 -14.70 1.51
CA GLU A 87 -0.52 -16.12 1.88
C GLU A 87 -0.76 -16.30 3.39
N ILE A 88 -0.15 -15.45 4.23
CA ILE A 88 -0.39 -15.44 5.68
C ILE A 88 -1.84 -15.03 5.99
N GLU A 89 -2.34 -13.94 5.41
CA GLU A 89 -3.72 -13.49 5.63
C GLU A 89 -4.74 -14.56 5.21
N GLU A 90 -4.54 -15.19 4.05
CA GLU A 90 -5.40 -16.26 3.54
C GLU A 90 -5.36 -17.49 4.44
N ALA A 91 -4.19 -17.87 4.96
CA ALA A 91 -4.07 -18.96 5.92
C ALA A 91 -4.84 -18.65 7.22
N ILE A 92 -4.65 -17.46 7.80
CA ILE A 92 -5.35 -17.03 9.02
C ILE A 92 -6.88 -17.03 8.80
N GLN A 93 -7.34 -16.49 7.67
CA GLN A 93 -8.76 -16.47 7.32
C GLN A 93 -9.32 -17.88 7.13
N GLY A 94 -8.58 -18.77 6.47
CA GLY A 94 -8.94 -20.17 6.28
C GLY A 94 -9.11 -20.92 7.61
N PHE A 95 -8.20 -20.67 8.57
CA PHE A 95 -8.35 -21.21 9.93
C PHE A 95 -9.63 -20.70 10.61
N SER A 96 -9.87 -19.38 10.59
CA SER A 96 -11.08 -18.80 11.21
C SER A 96 -12.38 -19.36 10.62
N GLN A 97 -12.43 -19.60 9.31
CA GLN A 97 -13.58 -20.21 8.65
C GLN A 97 -13.79 -21.65 9.11
N ALA A 98 -12.74 -22.47 9.16
CA ALA A 98 -12.83 -23.85 9.62
C ALA A 98 -13.39 -23.94 11.06
N TYR A 99 -12.95 -23.04 11.96
CA TYR A 99 -13.51 -22.95 13.32
C TYR A 99 -15.01 -22.58 13.32
N SER A 100 -15.45 -21.69 12.45
CA SER A 100 -16.86 -21.26 12.40
C SER A 100 -17.83 -22.33 11.87
N TYR A 101 -17.36 -23.27 11.04
CA TYR A 101 -18.19 -24.39 10.53
C TYR A 101 -18.21 -25.62 11.46
N THR A 102 -17.41 -25.60 12.53
CA THR A 102 -17.31 -26.70 13.50
C THR A 102 -18.13 -26.44 14.78
N ILE A 103 -18.72 -25.24 14.89
CA ILE A 103 -19.69 -24.83 15.95
C ILE A 103 -21.09 -24.86 15.36
#